data_AF-A0A7D8AIQ9-F1
#
_entry.id   AF-A0A7D8AIQ9-F1
#
_cell.length_a   1.000
_cell.length_b   1.000
_cell.length_c   1.000
_cell.angle_alpha   90.00
_cell.angle_beta   90.00
_cell.angle_gamma   90.00
#
_symmetry.space_group_name_H-M   'P 1'
#
loop_
_entity.id
_entity.type
_entity.pdbx_description
1 polymer ?
#
loop_
_entity_poly.entity_id
_entity_poly.type
_entity_poly.pdbx_seq_one_letter_code
_entity_poly.pdbx_strand_id
1 'polypeptide(L)'
;MDKIYAGLGYDADSIKKLEEVFPILTVTLFGHVDDMIPLSGLLLKLFIDINFYTQEVLSKSLQRSNLSNLKVIKNPDIFNLIAQRLDEFMSKRKNLLSKIKASLSVMHADKSNKTLIYNEIQRMTDNNLIFKRECGNLEKISKEIGRLINLNK
;
A
#
# COMPACT_ATOMS: atom_id res chain seq x y z
N MET A 1 13.23 -4.80 4.97
CA MET A 1 12.20 -5.83 5.26
C MET A 1 11.08 -5.29 6.13
N ASP A 2 11.34 -4.64 7.26
CA ASP A 2 10.27 -4.12 8.15
C ASP A 2 9.18 -3.28 7.43
N LYS A 3 9.57 -2.29 6.61
CA LYS A 3 8.62 -1.47 5.82
C LYS A 3 7.74 -2.29 4.85
N ILE A 4 8.26 -3.41 4.34
CA ILE A 4 7.52 -4.32 3.45
C ILE A 4 6.48 -5.10 4.26
N TYR A 5 6.87 -5.64 5.42
CA TYR A 5 5.96 -6.34 6.31
C TYR A 5 4.87 -5.43 6.89
N ALA A 6 5.22 -4.20 7.26
CA ALA A 6 4.26 -3.16 7.63
C ALA A 6 3.29 -2.84 6.48
N GLY A 7 3.79 -2.83 5.24
CA GLY A 7 3.02 -2.70 4.01
C GLY A 7 2.02 -3.84 3.79
N LEU A 8 2.25 -5.02 4.37
CA LEU A 8 1.31 -6.14 4.42
C LEU A 8 0.43 -6.16 5.68
N GLY A 9 0.58 -5.15 6.55
CA GLY A 9 -0.11 -5.06 7.83
C GLY A 9 0.36 -6.10 8.85
N TYR A 10 1.61 -6.54 8.77
CA TYR A 10 2.19 -7.59 9.62
C TYR A 10 1.39 -8.91 9.62
N ASP A 11 0.68 -9.18 8.53
CA ASP A 11 -0.06 -10.44 8.37
C ASP A 11 0.92 -11.60 8.13
N ALA A 12 1.10 -12.45 9.15
CA ALA A 12 2.12 -13.49 9.14
C ALA A 12 1.97 -14.49 7.98
N ASP A 13 0.73 -14.84 7.61
CA ASP A 13 0.45 -15.73 6.48
C ASP A 13 0.85 -15.09 5.14
N SER A 14 0.48 -13.84 4.93
CA SER A 14 0.85 -13.08 3.74
C SER A 14 2.36 -12.87 3.63
N ILE A 15 3.03 -12.60 4.75
CA ILE A 15 4.48 -12.45 4.82
C ILE A 15 5.16 -13.77 4.43
N LYS A 16 4.73 -14.89 5.01
CA LYS A 16 5.27 -16.21 4.68
C LYS A 16 5.07 -16.55 3.20
N LYS A 17 3.87 -16.29 2.65
CA LYS A 17 3.58 -16.49 1.23
C LYS A 17 4.50 -15.64 0.34
N LEU A 18 4.73 -14.38 0.70
CA LEU A 18 5.66 -13.50 -0.01
C LEU A 18 7.08 -14.08 0.04
N GLU A 19 7.58 -14.48 1.20
CA GLU A 19 8.94 -15.03 1.38
C GLU A 19 9.16 -16.31 0.58
N GLU A 20 8.14 -17.14 0.41
CA GLU A 20 8.24 -18.37 -0.37
C GLU A 20 8.13 -18.13 -1.89
N VAL A 21 7.38 -17.11 -2.31
CA VAL A 21 7.25 -16.74 -3.74
C VAL A 21 8.44 -15.91 -4.20
N PHE A 22 8.98 -15.03 -3.36
CA PHE A 22 9.99 -14.02 -3.72
C PHE A 22 11.27 -14.58 -4.38
N PRO A 23 11.87 -15.69 -3.91
CA PRO A 23 13.05 -16.29 -4.55
C PRO A 23 12.78 -16.70 -6.01
N ILE A 24 11.57 -17.16 -6.31
CA ILE A 24 11.14 -17.56 -7.65
C ILE A 24 11.07 -16.33 -8.56
N LEU A 25 10.64 -15.19 -8.02
CA LEU A 25 10.58 -13.91 -8.75
C LEU A 25 11.96 -13.43 -9.12
N THR A 26 12.90 -13.54 -8.17
CA THR A 26 14.29 -13.12 -8.38
C THR A 26 15.02 -14.01 -9.38
N VAL A 27 14.64 -15.27 -9.56
CA VAL A 27 15.32 -16.19 -10.52
C VAL A 27 14.70 -16.11 -11.93
N THR A 28 13.40 -15.80 -12.04
CA THR A 28 12.65 -15.94 -13.31
C THR A 28 12.71 -14.70 -14.20
N LEU A 29 13.14 -13.54 -13.68
CA LEU A 29 13.03 -12.25 -14.36
C LEU A 29 14.36 -11.63 -14.81
N PHE A 30 15.50 -12.29 -14.58
CA PHE A 30 16.79 -11.87 -15.15
C PHE A 30 16.93 -12.17 -16.65
N GLY A 31 15.90 -12.72 -17.30
CA GLY A 31 15.93 -13.11 -18.71
C GLY A 31 15.42 -12.06 -19.70
N HIS A 32 14.85 -10.94 -19.27
CA HIS A 32 14.26 -9.93 -20.17
C HIS A 32 14.78 -8.52 -19.87
N VAL A 33 15.82 -8.16 -20.64
CA VAL A 33 16.20 -6.82 -21.14
C VAL A 33 16.72 -5.80 -20.11
N ASP A 34 17.94 -5.34 -20.39
CA ASP A 34 18.88 -4.50 -19.61
C ASP A 34 18.40 -3.16 -19.00
N ASP A 35 17.11 -2.79 -19.07
CA ASP A 35 16.62 -1.49 -18.57
C ASP A 35 15.27 -1.54 -17.82
N MET A 36 14.71 -2.73 -17.56
CA MET A 36 13.44 -2.86 -16.84
C MET A 36 13.64 -3.09 -15.34
N ILE A 37 12.98 -2.28 -14.50
CA ILE A 37 12.84 -2.55 -13.06
C ILE A 37 12.28 -3.97 -12.91
N PRO A 38 12.96 -4.89 -12.20
CA PRO A 38 12.45 -6.24 -12.00
C PRO A 38 11.04 -6.19 -11.40
N LEU A 39 10.12 -7.05 -11.86
CA LEU A 39 8.75 -7.06 -11.33
C LEU A 39 8.74 -7.29 -9.80
N SER A 40 9.71 -8.02 -9.27
CA SER A 40 9.96 -8.14 -7.84
C SER A 40 10.22 -6.77 -7.18
N GLY A 41 11.01 -5.90 -7.80
CA GLY A 41 11.23 -4.52 -7.38
C GLY A 41 9.97 -3.67 -7.39
N LEU A 42 9.12 -3.81 -8.41
CA LEU A 42 7.83 -3.11 -8.46
C LEU A 42 6.86 -3.60 -7.36
N LEU A 43 6.85 -4.89 -7.08
CA LEU A 43 6.05 -5.47 -6.00
C LEU A 43 6.52 -4.96 -4.62
N LEU A 44 7.83 -4.93 -4.38
CA LEU A 44 8.38 -4.36 -3.16
C LEU A 44 8.04 -2.88 -3.02
N LYS A 45 8.12 -2.12 -4.11
CA LYS A 45 7.74 -0.71 -4.14
C LYS A 45 6.28 -0.51 -3.74
N LEU A 46 5.35 -1.32 -4.26
CA LEU A 46 3.93 -1.27 -3.88
C LEU A 46 3.74 -1.39 -2.36
N PHE A 47 4.43 -2.34 -1.71
CA PHE A 47 4.33 -2.51 -0.26
C PHE A 47 4.93 -1.32 0.50
N ILE A 48 6.06 -0.80 0.03
CA ILE A 48 6.69 0.38 0.60
C ILE A 48 5.78 1.60 0.48
N ASP A 49 5.12 1.80 -0.66
CA ASP A 49 4.21 2.92 -0.91
C ASP A 49 2.97 2.84 -0.01
N ILE A 50 2.37 1.65 0.13
CA ILE A 50 1.24 1.44 1.06
C ILE A 50 1.63 1.78 2.49
N ASN A 51 2.80 1.30 2.95
CA ASN A 51 3.30 1.65 4.27
C ASN A 51 3.57 3.16 4.38
N PHE A 52 4.21 3.76 3.39
CA PHE A 52 4.52 5.18 3.36
C PHE A 52 3.26 6.03 3.55
N TYR A 53 2.21 5.82 2.75
CA TYR A 53 0.96 6.57 2.90
C TYR A 53 0.25 6.29 4.22
N THR A 54 0.37 5.07 4.75
CA THR A 54 -0.13 4.75 6.10
C THR A 54 0.59 5.59 7.16
N GLN A 55 1.92 5.73 7.05
CA GLN A 55 2.72 6.52 7.98
C GLN A 55 2.52 8.04 7.80
N GLU A 56 2.25 8.52 6.59
CA GLU A 56 1.84 9.91 6.37
C GLU A 56 0.57 10.26 7.15
N VAL A 57 -0.39 9.34 7.23
CA VAL A 57 -1.60 9.54 8.05
C VAL A 57 -1.27 9.41 9.54
N LEU A 58 -0.73 8.27 9.98
CA LEU A 58 -0.57 7.97 11.41
C LEU A 58 0.51 8.83 12.08
N SER A 59 1.68 8.88 11.48
CA SER A 59 2.89 9.42 12.11
C SER A 59 3.14 10.88 11.76
N LYS A 60 2.59 11.38 10.64
CA LYS A 60 2.70 12.82 10.29
C LYS A 60 1.41 13.57 10.53
N SER A 61 0.27 13.07 10.09
CA SER A 61 -1.00 13.81 10.17
C SER A 61 -1.61 13.70 11.57
N LEU A 62 -1.61 12.51 12.17
CA LEU A 62 -2.20 12.22 13.49
C LEU A 62 -1.18 12.23 14.64
N GLN A 63 0.00 12.82 14.46
CA GLN A 63 0.95 12.99 15.57
C GLN A 63 0.40 13.95 16.63
N ARG A 64 0.87 13.80 17.87
CA ARG A 64 0.39 14.55 19.04
C ARG A 64 0.34 16.08 18.83
N SER A 65 1.36 16.64 18.17
CA SER A 65 1.45 18.08 17.87
C SER A 65 0.41 18.56 16.86
N ASN A 66 -0.09 17.67 16.00
CA ASN A 66 -1.16 17.98 15.04
C ASN A 66 -2.54 17.67 15.62
N LEU A 67 -2.65 16.68 16.52
CA LEU A 67 -3.90 16.40 17.25
C LEU A 67 -4.31 17.56 18.16
N SER A 68 -3.36 18.35 18.69
CA SER A 68 -3.71 19.59 19.39
C SER A 68 -4.43 20.60 18.49
N ASN A 69 -4.16 20.59 17.18
CA ASN A 69 -4.85 21.47 16.23
C ASN A 69 -6.31 21.07 16.06
N LEU A 70 -6.65 19.79 16.27
CA LEU A 70 -8.04 19.32 16.23
C LEU A 70 -8.89 19.96 17.33
N LYS A 71 -8.31 20.24 18.51
CA LYS A 71 -9.03 20.85 19.64
C LYS A 71 -9.44 22.30 19.37
N VAL A 72 -8.72 22.99 18.48
CA VAL A 72 -9.00 24.39 18.13
C VAL A 72 -9.86 24.51 16.87
N ILE A 73 -10.21 23.40 16.20
CA ILE A 73 -11.17 23.40 15.11
C ILE A 73 -12.54 23.82 15.67
N LYS A 74 -12.97 25.04 15.35
CA LYS A 74 -14.30 25.55 15.72
C LYS A 74 -15.40 25.09 14.75
N ASN A 75 -15.03 24.71 13.52
CA ASN A 75 -15.98 24.28 12.52
C ASN A 75 -16.19 22.74 12.60
N PRO A 76 -17.36 22.27 13.09
CA PRO A 76 -17.64 20.84 13.20
C PRO A 76 -17.63 20.11 11.85
N ASP A 77 -17.88 20.81 10.74
CA ASP A 77 -17.86 20.22 9.40
C ASP A 77 -16.44 19.77 9.01
N ILE A 78 -15.42 20.51 9.42
CA ILE A 78 -14.01 20.13 9.18
C ILE A 78 -13.67 18.87 9.96
N PHE A 79 -14.13 18.76 11.21
CA PHE A 79 -13.91 17.59 12.03
C PHE A 79 -14.59 16.35 11.42
N ASN A 80 -15.85 16.47 11.01
CA ASN A 80 -16.58 15.41 10.34
C ASN A 80 -15.91 14.99 9.02
N LEU A 81 -15.41 15.95 8.24
CA LEU A 81 -14.69 15.67 7.01
C LEU A 81 -13.38 14.92 7.25
N ILE A 82 -12.62 15.27 8.30
CA ILE A 82 -11.41 14.53 8.70
C ILE A 82 -11.77 13.08 9.05
N ALA A 83 -12.82 12.87 9.85
CA ALA A 83 -13.29 11.53 10.21
C ALA A 83 -13.69 10.72 8.97
N GLN A 84 -14.48 11.31 8.07
CA GLN A 84 -14.88 10.68 6.81
C GLN A 84 -13.68 10.28 5.95
N ARG A 85 -12.66 11.14 5.84
CA ARG A 85 -11.44 10.84 5.06
C ARG A 85 -10.59 9.76 5.70
N LEU A 86 -10.53 9.69 7.04
CA LEU A 86 -9.87 8.61 7.75
C LEU A 86 -10.58 7.26 7.50
N ASP A 87 -11.91 7.22 7.58
CA ASP A 87 -12.70 6.02 7.30
C ASP A 87 -12.53 5.57 5.85
N GLU A 88 -12.53 6.51 4.91
CA GLU A 88 -12.27 6.25 3.50
C GLU A 88 -10.86 5.67 3.29
N PHE A 89 -9.84 6.27 3.93
CA PHE A 89 -8.47 5.79 3.87
C PHE A 89 -8.34 4.35 4.39
N MET A 90 -8.89 4.08 5.59
CA MET A 90 -8.84 2.76 6.22
C MET A 90 -9.54 1.71 5.34
N SER A 91 -10.71 2.04 4.80
CA SER A 91 -11.49 1.15 3.94
C SER A 91 -10.77 0.82 2.63
N LYS A 92 -10.21 1.83 1.95
CA LYS A 92 -9.44 1.62 0.72
C LYS A 92 -8.17 0.84 0.97
N ARG A 93 -7.44 1.13 2.06
CA ARG A 93 -6.24 0.38 2.46
C ARG A 93 -6.58 -1.09 2.71
N LYS A 94 -7.65 -1.36 3.47
CA LYS A 94 -8.10 -2.73 3.74
C LYS A 94 -8.44 -3.50 2.45
N ASN A 95 -9.16 -2.86 1.52
CA ASN A 95 -9.50 -3.46 0.23
C ASN A 95 -8.26 -3.77 -0.61
N LEU A 96 -7.34 -2.81 -0.74
CA LEU A 96 -6.09 -2.99 -1.47
C LEU A 96 -5.26 -4.14 -0.90
N LEU A 97 -5.11 -4.19 0.43
CA LEU A 97 -4.44 -5.30 1.10
C LEU A 97 -5.13 -6.64 0.82
N SER A 98 -6.45 -6.71 0.88
CA SER A 98 -7.19 -7.94 0.57
C SER A 98 -6.90 -8.45 -0.84
N LYS A 99 -6.80 -7.55 -1.83
CA LYS A 99 -6.48 -7.91 -3.22
C LYS A 99 -5.03 -8.42 -3.36
N ILE A 100 -4.09 -7.77 -2.70
CA ILE A 100 -2.69 -8.21 -2.62
C ILE A 100 -2.60 -9.61 -2.02
N LYS A 101 -3.28 -9.83 -0.88
CA LYS A 101 -3.29 -11.14 -0.19
C LYS A 101 -3.87 -12.25 -1.06
N ALA A 102 -4.90 -11.94 -1.84
CA ALA A 102 -5.47 -12.88 -2.81
C ALA A 102 -4.44 -13.23 -3.91
N SER A 103 -3.76 -12.24 -4.50
CA SER A 103 -2.68 -12.48 -5.47
C SER A 103 -1.55 -13.32 -4.90
N LEU A 104 -1.07 -13.00 -3.69
CA LEU A 104 -0.03 -13.78 -3.01
C LEU A 104 -0.48 -15.24 -2.81
N SER A 105 -1.74 -15.45 -2.47
CA SER A 105 -2.29 -16.80 -2.27
C SER A 105 -2.36 -17.58 -3.59
N VAL A 106 -2.73 -16.93 -4.70
CA VAL A 106 -2.74 -17.55 -6.03
C VAL A 106 -1.32 -17.95 -6.46
N MET A 107 -0.35 -17.06 -6.32
CA MET A 107 1.05 -17.36 -6.63
C MET A 107 1.65 -18.45 -5.74
N HIS A 108 1.27 -18.47 -4.47
CA HIS A 108 1.74 -19.47 -3.51
C HIS A 108 1.14 -20.86 -3.75
N ALA A 109 -0.08 -20.95 -4.27
CA ALA A 109 -0.74 -22.21 -4.57
C ALA A 109 -0.07 -22.99 -5.71
N ASP A 110 0.53 -22.30 -6.68
CA ASP A 110 1.24 -22.92 -7.82
C ASP A 110 2.60 -22.24 -8.07
N LYS A 111 3.52 -22.48 -7.14
CA LYS A 111 4.89 -21.92 -7.15
C LYS A 111 5.71 -22.36 -8.37
N SER A 112 5.37 -23.49 -8.98
CA SER A 112 6.01 -24.01 -10.19
C SER A 112 5.62 -23.24 -11.45
N ASN A 113 4.44 -22.63 -11.46
CA ASN A 113 3.89 -21.98 -12.64
C ASN A 113 4.36 -20.53 -12.77
N LYS A 114 5.55 -20.39 -13.36
CA LYS A 114 6.22 -19.12 -13.63
C LYS A 114 5.33 -18.13 -14.39
N THR A 115 4.52 -18.59 -15.35
CA THR A 115 3.61 -17.73 -16.11
C THR A 115 2.49 -17.17 -15.25
N LEU A 116 1.87 -18.00 -14.39
CA LEU A 116 0.86 -17.55 -13.44
C LEU A 116 1.43 -16.52 -12.47
N ILE A 117 2.62 -16.78 -11.93
CA ILE A 117 3.32 -15.85 -11.03
C ILE A 117 3.60 -14.52 -11.73
N TYR A 118 4.13 -14.57 -12.95
CA TYR A 118 4.39 -13.38 -13.76
C TYR A 118 3.12 -12.55 -13.97
N ASN A 119 2.02 -13.20 -14.38
CA ASN A 119 0.74 -12.55 -14.64
C ASN A 119 0.14 -11.92 -13.37
N GLU A 120 0.24 -12.59 -12.22
CA GLU A 120 -0.24 -12.05 -10.95
C GLU A 120 0.56 -10.83 -10.50
N ILE A 121 1.88 -10.83 -10.72
CA ILE A 121 2.69 -9.67 -10.38
C ILE A 121 2.40 -8.53 -11.34
N GLN A 122 2.38 -8.78 -12.65
CA GLN A 122 1.94 -7.77 -13.60
C GLN A 122 0.57 -7.21 -13.21
N ARG A 123 -0.39 -8.05 -12.82
CA ARG A 123 -1.69 -7.56 -12.35
C ARG A 123 -1.59 -6.60 -11.17
N MET A 124 -0.64 -6.82 -10.26
CA MET A 124 -0.36 -5.95 -9.11
C MET A 124 0.53 -4.73 -9.43
N THR A 125 1.45 -4.84 -10.40
CA THR A 125 2.56 -3.92 -10.61
C THR A 125 2.58 -3.21 -11.96
N ASP A 126 1.98 -3.78 -13.00
CA ASP A 126 1.84 -3.11 -14.29
C ASP A 126 0.95 -1.87 -14.15
N ASN A 127 0.99 -1.05 -15.19
CA ASN A 127 0.04 0.05 -15.44
C ASN A 127 -1.43 -0.39 -15.52
N ASN A 128 -1.77 -1.63 -15.14
CA ASN A 128 -3.13 -2.06 -14.91
C ASN A 128 -3.75 -1.09 -13.87
N LEU A 129 -4.69 -0.28 -14.36
CA LEU A 129 -5.11 0.97 -13.72
C LEU A 129 -5.55 0.77 -12.27
N ILE A 130 -5.92 -0.43 -11.84
CA ILE A 130 -6.56 -0.68 -10.54
C ILE A 130 -5.59 -0.48 -9.37
N PHE A 131 -4.48 -1.23 -9.27
CA PHE A 131 -3.58 -1.13 -8.09
C PHE A 131 -2.88 0.22 -8.04
N LYS A 132 -2.43 0.74 -9.19
CA LYS A 132 -1.85 2.09 -9.31
C LYS A 132 -2.86 3.18 -8.91
N ARG A 133 -4.12 3.08 -9.36
CA ARG A 133 -5.19 4.03 -8.97
C ARG A 133 -5.54 3.89 -7.51
N GLU A 134 -5.60 2.68 -6.96
CA GLU A 134 -5.90 2.45 -5.55
C GLU A 134 -4.80 3.00 -4.65
N CYS A 135 -3.53 2.75 -4.99
CA CYS A 135 -2.40 3.33 -4.28
C CYS A 135 -2.36 4.87 -4.43
N GLY A 136 -2.60 5.40 -5.63
CA GLY A 136 -2.71 6.84 -5.87
C GLY A 136 -3.92 7.48 -5.17
N ASN A 137 -4.99 6.74 -4.92
CA ASN A 137 -6.12 7.21 -4.10
C ASN A 137 -5.71 7.31 -2.62
N LEU A 138 -4.94 6.33 -2.11
CA LEU A 138 -4.38 6.41 -0.76
C LEU A 138 -3.47 7.63 -0.60
N GLU A 139 -2.62 7.90 -1.59
CA GLU A 139 -1.78 9.10 -1.62
C GLU A 139 -2.61 10.39 -1.50
N LYS A 140 -3.63 10.52 -2.36
CA LYS A 140 -4.49 11.71 -2.40
C LYS A 140 -5.20 11.95 -1.08
N ILE A 141 -5.83 10.89 -0.53
CA ILE A 141 -6.57 10.99 0.74
C ILE A 141 -5.60 11.29 1.89
N SER A 142 -4.41 10.67 1.91
CA SER A 142 -3.38 10.96 2.90
C SER A 142 -2.97 12.43 2.90
N LYS A 143 -2.75 13.02 1.71
CA LYS A 143 -2.42 14.46 1.58
C LYS A 143 -3.60 15.35 2.00
N GLU A 144 -4.83 14.95 1.67
CA GLU A 144 -6.03 15.70 2.05
C GLU A 144 -6.23 15.73 3.57
N ILE A 145 -6.07 14.59 4.25
CA ILE A 145 -6.09 14.51 5.73
C ILE A 145 -5.03 15.44 6.32
N GLY A 146 -3.79 15.35 5.83
CA GLY A 146 -2.69 16.21 6.28
C GLY A 146 -3.01 17.69 6.09
N ARG A 147 -3.61 18.08 4.96
CA ARG A 147 -4.05 19.45 4.72
C ARG A 147 -5.12 19.87 5.72
N LEU A 148 -6.20 19.09 5.87
CA LEU A 148 -7.33 19.43 6.75
C LEU A 148 -6.90 19.65 8.20
N ILE A 149 -5.98 18.83 8.72
CA ILE A 149 -5.48 18.93 10.09
C ILE A 149 -4.56 20.15 10.27
N ASN A 150 -3.83 20.56 9.23
CA ASN A 150 -2.89 21.68 9.28
C ASN A 150 -3.48 23.03 8.83
N LEU A 151 -4.72 23.08 8.32
CA LEU A 151 -5.40 24.33 7.92
C LEU A 151 -5.58 25.33 9.07
N ASN A 152 -5.39 24.91 10.32
CA ASN A 152 -5.53 25.73 11.52
C ASN A 152 -4.21 26.10 12.21
N LYS A 153 -3.07 26.00 11.50
CA LYS A 153 -1.81 26.66 11.92
C LYS A 153 -1.80 28.10 11.42
#